data_AF-A0A1Y1WJZ7-F1
#
_entry.id   AF-A0A1Y1WJZ7-F1
#
_cell.length_a   1.000
_cell.length_b   1.000
_cell.length_c   1.000
_cell.angle_alpha   90.00
_cell.angle_beta   90.00
_cell.angle_gamma   90.00
#
_symmetry.space_group_name_H-M   'P 1'
#
loop_
_entity.id
_entity.type
_entity.pdbx_description
1 polymer ?
#
loop_
_entity_poly.entity_id
_entity_poly.type
_entity_poly.pdbx_seq_one_letter_code
_entity_poly.pdbx_strand_id
1 'polypeptide(L)'
;MSQSWSTWPTACHDLYSGSTFSGMQSNGVRSYAVAVTFKYVDMGVPEMCGHFTIRGLTTELPKLTTFFDVQIVGTGNHSFLTKQWDATVDTDRTHWVTSFAAFKPYRNTFDLGDFAYTMNLSDKFIFMRWKERFVVPNYKLSRISGASYDGFYYVCYDRAAASIIGYYYHKDSDHYQCLRLDHVKQSSFPHFEIA
;
A
#
# COMPACT_ATOMS: atom_id res chain seq x y z
N MET A 1 -34.24 -1.96 19.82
CA MET A 1 -33.33 -0.79 19.81
C MET A 1 -32.51 -0.87 18.54
N SER A 2 -32.85 -0.07 17.54
CA SER A 2 -32.16 -0.02 16.25
C SER A 2 -30.78 0.60 16.44
N GLN A 3 -29.71 -0.19 16.31
CA GLN A 3 -28.39 0.39 16.12
C GLN A 3 -28.38 1.09 14.77
N SER A 4 -28.28 2.42 14.78
CA SER A 4 -27.98 3.20 13.58
C SER A 4 -26.53 2.94 13.20
N TRP A 5 -26.30 2.31 12.05
CA TRP A 5 -24.97 2.15 11.51
C TRP A 5 -24.56 3.52 10.97
N SER A 6 -23.43 4.06 11.42
CA SER A 6 -22.85 5.26 10.80
C SER A 6 -22.40 4.89 9.39
N THR A 7 -23.07 5.42 8.37
CA THR A 7 -22.89 5.07 6.94
C THR A 7 -21.75 5.83 6.26
N TRP A 8 -20.82 6.41 7.02
CA TRP A 8 -19.74 7.24 6.47
C TRP A 8 -18.41 6.50 6.47
N PRO A 9 -17.65 6.55 5.37
CA PRO A 9 -16.32 5.93 5.30
C PRO A 9 -15.43 6.39 6.46
N THR A 10 -14.83 5.44 7.18
CA THR A 10 -14.01 5.77 8.34
C THR A 10 -12.58 6.05 7.90
N ALA A 11 -12.10 7.29 8.10
CA ALA A 11 -10.71 7.66 7.89
C ALA A 11 -9.82 7.24 9.08
N CYS A 12 -8.52 7.10 8.83
CA CYS A 12 -7.50 6.95 9.87
C CYS A 12 -6.43 8.05 9.75
N HIS A 13 -6.62 9.16 10.48
CA HIS A 13 -5.70 10.30 10.48
C HIS A 13 -5.44 10.85 9.07
N ASP A 14 -4.19 10.81 8.56
CA ASP A 14 -3.82 11.28 7.21
C ASP A 14 -4.13 10.25 6.10
N LEU A 15 -4.64 9.08 6.48
CA LEU A 15 -5.15 8.07 5.57
C LEU A 15 -6.67 8.27 5.40
N TYR A 16 -7.05 9.05 4.39
CA TYR A 16 -8.43 9.38 4.06
C TYR A 16 -8.62 9.48 2.54
N SER A 17 -9.87 9.36 2.07
CA SER A 17 -10.20 9.52 0.65
C SER A 17 -9.77 10.90 0.14
N GLY A 18 -8.90 10.92 -0.88
CA GLY A 18 -8.33 12.13 -1.45
C GLY A 18 -6.94 12.49 -0.90
N SER A 19 -6.47 11.86 0.19
CA SER A 19 -5.15 12.14 0.73
C SER A 19 -4.03 11.72 -0.23
N THR A 20 -2.93 12.46 -0.21
CA THR A 20 -1.80 12.21 -1.10
C THR A 20 -0.51 12.10 -0.31
N PHE A 21 0.30 11.11 -0.68
CA PHE A 21 1.63 10.87 -0.14
C PHE A 21 2.63 10.97 -1.29
N SER A 22 3.79 11.57 -1.05
CA SER A 22 4.82 11.74 -2.07
C SER A 22 6.20 11.41 -1.53
N GLY A 23 7.08 10.95 -2.41
CA GLY A 23 8.45 10.61 -2.07
C GLY A 23 9.11 9.82 -3.20
N MET A 24 9.84 8.77 -2.85
CA MET A 24 10.71 8.06 -3.80
C MET A 24 10.53 6.55 -3.75
N GLN A 25 10.65 5.89 -4.90
CA GLN A 25 10.93 4.46 -5.03
C GLN A 25 12.38 4.28 -5.47
N SER A 26 13.17 3.49 -4.74
CA SER A 26 14.61 3.33 -4.98
C SER A 26 15.07 1.87 -4.84
N ASN A 27 15.98 1.42 -5.70
CA ASN A 27 16.64 0.11 -5.58
C ASN A 27 18.13 0.23 -5.21
N GLY A 28 18.53 1.38 -4.64
CA GLY A 28 19.93 1.71 -4.30
C GLY A 28 20.75 2.28 -5.44
N VAL A 29 20.41 1.96 -6.71
CA VAL A 29 21.10 2.50 -7.89
C VAL A 29 20.26 3.57 -8.58
N ARG A 30 18.97 3.30 -8.74
CA ARG A 30 18.00 4.21 -9.37
C ARG A 30 16.99 4.66 -8.34
N SER A 31 16.49 5.87 -8.53
CA SER A 31 15.48 6.48 -7.68
C SER A 31 14.50 7.26 -8.53
N TYR A 32 13.21 7.04 -8.27
CA TYR A 32 12.11 7.60 -9.06
C TYR A 32 11.15 8.33 -8.14
N ALA A 33 10.71 9.51 -8.57
CA ALA A 33 9.70 10.26 -7.84
C ALA A 33 8.35 9.54 -7.93
N VAL A 34 7.72 9.36 -6.78
CA VAL A 34 6.43 8.69 -6.62
C VAL A 34 5.43 9.59 -5.91
N ALA A 35 4.18 9.55 -6.38
CA ALA A 35 3.03 10.13 -5.70
C ALA A 35 1.89 9.10 -5.65
N VAL A 36 1.33 8.92 -4.47
CA VAL A 36 0.21 8.01 -4.20
C VAL A 36 -0.97 8.83 -3.72
N THR A 37 -2.10 8.70 -4.40
CA THR A 37 -3.36 9.35 -3.98
C THR A 37 -4.37 8.27 -3.67
N PHE A 38 -4.83 8.22 -2.42
CA PHE A 38 -5.92 7.33 -2.03
C PHE A 38 -7.23 7.88 -2.60
N LYS A 39 -7.96 7.05 -3.33
CA LYS A 39 -9.22 7.42 -3.97
C LYS A 39 -10.41 7.10 -3.08
N TYR A 40 -10.33 5.97 -2.40
CA TYR A 40 -11.32 5.54 -1.43
C TYR A 40 -10.59 4.94 -0.23
N VAL A 41 -11.02 5.32 0.97
CA VAL A 41 -10.59 4.77 2.24
C VAL A 41 -11.82 4.59 3.10
N ASP A 42 -12.12 3.36 3.45
CA ASP A 42 -13.00 3.03 4.56
C ASP A 42 -12.29 2.03 5.46
N MET A 43 -12.10 2.40 6.72
CA MET A 43 -11.48 1.54 7.72
C MET A 43 -12.52 0.77 8.54
N GLY A 44 -13.81 1.12 8.42
CA GLY A 44 -14.93 0.40 9.03
C GLY A 44 -15.35 -0.81 8.21
N VAL A 45 -15.34 -0.66 6.88
CA VAL A 45 -15.30 -1.76 5.92
C VAL A 45 -13.93 -1.67 5.26
N PRO A 46 -12.93 -2.50 5.64
CA PRO A 46 -11.49 -2.30 5.37
C PRO A 46 -11.13 -2.39 3.88
N GLU A 47 -11.63 -1.42 3.13
CA GLU A 47 -11.57 -1.27 1.69
C GLU A 47 -10.83 0.02 1.39
N MET A 48 -9.77 -0.12 0.61
CA MET A 48 -8.96 1.02 0.23
C MET A 48 -8.36 0.80 -1.14
N CYS A 49 -8.33 1.87 -1.92
CA CYS A 49 -7.75 1.88 -3.25
C CYS A 49 -7.20 3.26 -3.60
N GLY A 50 -6.38 3.31 -4.63
CA GLY A 50 -5.76 4.57 -5.02
C GLY A 50 -5.08 4.52 -6.37
N HIS A 51 -4.43 5.64 -6.69
CA HIS A 51 -3.54 5.74 -7.83
C HIS A 51 -2.10 5.81 -7.35
N PHE A 52 -1.25 4.96 -7.93
CA PHE A 52 0.18 5.00 -7.76
C PHE A 52 0.79 5.64 -9.01
N THR A 53 1.51 6.75 -8.85
CA THR A 53 2.15 7.46 -9.95
C THR A 53 3.65 7.46 -9.78
N ILE A 54 4.38 6.96 -10.76
CA ILE A 54 5.85 6.98 -10.82
C ILE A 54 6.32 7.78 -12.04
N ARG A 55 7.39 8.55 -11.86
CA ARG A 55 7.95 9.44 -12.90
C ARG A 55 9.35 9.04 -13.29
N GLY A 56 9.63 9.09 -14.60
CA GLY A 56 10.95 8.81 -15.17
C GLY A 56 11.35 7.33 -15.18
N LEU A 57 10.41 6.40 -14.93
CA LEU A 57 10.70 4.96 -14.93
C LEU A 57 11.12 4.46 -16.30
N THR A 58 10.49 4.97 -17.36
CA THR A 58 10.77 4.62 -18.76
C THR A 58 10.88 5.89 -19.59
N THR A 59 11.60 5.82 -20.71
CA THR A 59 11.73 6.93 -21.66
C THR A 59 10.43 7.19 -22.42
N GLU A 60 9.66 6.14 -22.71
CA GLU A 60 8.42 6.19 -23.48
C GLU A 60 7.23 6.74 -22.66
N LEU A 61 7.17 6.38 -21.37
CA LEU A 61 6.17 6.85 -20.43
C LEU A 61 6.86 7.63 -19.30
N PRO A 62 7.05 8.97 -19.48
CA PRO A 62 7.71 9.80 -18.49
C PRO A 62 6.91 9.89 -17.17
N LYS A 63 5.62 9.57 -17.23
CA LYS A 63 4.73 9.40 -16.09
C LYS A 63 3.90 8.15 -16.31
N LEU A 64 4.03 7.18 -15.41
CA LEU A 64 3.18 5.99 -15.36
C LEU A 64 2.27 6.10 -14.15
N THR A 65 0.96 5.89 -14.35
CA THR A 65 -0.01 5.85 -13.25
C THR A 65 -0.80 4.55 -13.33
N THR A 66 -0.92 3.85 -12.22
CA THR A 66 -1.67 2.60 -12.07
C THR A 66 -2.73 2.76 -10.99
N PHE A 67 -3.82 2.03 -11.14
CA PHE A 67 -4.77 1.79 -10.06
C PHE A 67 -4.28 0.64 -9.19
N PHE A 68 -4.39 0.78 -7.87
CA PHE A 68 -4.10 -0.29 -6.93
C PHE A 68 -5.24 -0.46 -5.92
N ASP A 69 -5.41 -1.70 -5.45
CA ASP A 69 -6.21 -2.01 -4.26
C ASP A 69 -5.31 -2.40 -3.08
N VAL A 70 -5.90 -2.40 -1.89
CA VAL A 70 -5.19 -2.62 -0.64
C VAL A 70 -5.82 -3.77 0.14
N GLN A 71 -4.95 -4.66 0.63
CA GLN A 71 -5.29 -5.59 1.70
C GLN A 71 -4.71 -5.07 3.00
N ILE A 72 -5.57 -4.73 3.97
CA ILE A 72 -5.14 -4.34 5.31
C ILE A 72 -4.91 -5.60 6.15
N VAL A 73 -3.69 -5.80 6.64
CA VAL A 73 -3.35 -6.97 7.45
C VAL A 73 -4.07 -6.89 8.79
N GLY A 74 -4.59 -8.02 9.27
CA GLY A 74 -5.38 -8.11 10.50
C GLY A 74 -6.85 -7.77 10.32
N THR A 75 -7.34 -7.78 9.08
CA THR A 75 -8.76 -7.60 8.74
C THR A 75 -9.24 -8.73 7.83
N GLY A 76 -10.50 -9.12 7.95
CA GLY A 76 -11.08 -10.22 7.16
C GLY A 76 -10.21 -11.49 7.21
N ASN A 77 -9.81 -11.98 6.03
CA ASN A 77 -8.93 -13.15 5.90
C ASN A 77 -7.46 -12.78 5.62
N HIS A 78 -7.08 -11.51 5.81
CA HIS A 78 -5.75 -11.01 5.49
C HIS A 78 -4.83 -11.10 6.71
N SER A 79 -4.01 -12.15 6.81
CA SER A 79 -2.94 -12.26 7.82
C SER A 79 -1.61 -11.74 7.28
N PHE A 80 -0.52 -11.85 8.05
CA PHE A 80 0.83 -11.54 7.57
C PHE A 80 1.32 -12.52 6.50
N LEU A 81 0.78 -13.75 6.48
CA LEU A 81 1.03 -14.72 5.41
C LEU A 81 0.20 -14.37 4.18
N THR A 82 0.88 -14.11 3.06
CA THR A 82 0.25 -13.59 1.84
C THR A 82 -0.53 -14.69 1.11
N LYS A 83 0.04 -15.89 0.97
CA LYS A 83 -0.60 -17.07 0.35
C LYS A 83 -1.11 -16.87 -1.10
N GLN A 84 -0.58 -15.87 -1.79
CA GLN A 84 -0.90 -15.52 -3.18
C GLN A 84 0.25 -14.70 -3.79
N TRP A 85 0.15 -14.36 -5.07
CA TRP A 85 1.13 -13.50 -5.77
C TRP A 85 2.58 -14.03 -5.68
N ASP A 86 2.75 -15.35 -5.77
CA ASP A 86 4.03 -16.07 -5.68
C ASP A 86 4.81 -15.89 -4.36
N ALA A 87 4.25 -15.20 -3.36
CA ALA A 87 4.88 -14.99 -2.07
C ALA A 87 4.79 -16.23 -1.18
N THR A 88 5.94 -16.82 -0.86
CA THR A 88 6.09 -17.91 0.10
C THR A 88 6.20 -17.39 1.54
N VAL A 89 6.14 -18.30 2.53
CA VAL A 89 6.38 -17.94 3.95
C VAL A 89 7.76 -17.30 4.14
N ASP A 90 8.79 -17.80 3.45
CA ASP A 90 10.15 -17.22 3.50
C ASP A 90 10.21 -15.84 2.85
N THR A 91 9.43 -15.62 1.79
CA THR A 91 9.27 -14.30 1.15
C THR A 91 8.64 -13.32 2.13
N ASP A 92 7.53 -13.70 2.77
CA ASP A 92 6.83 -12.88 3.78
C ASP A 92 7.75 -12.60 4.97
N ARG A 93 8.47 -13.61 5.47
CA ARG A 93 9.45 -13.46 6.54
C ARG A 93 10.52 -12.45 6.17
N THR A 94 11.11 -12.60 4.99
CA THR A 94 12.17 -11.71 4.51
C THR A 94 11.67 -10.29 4.44
N HIS A 95 10.53 -10.02 3.81
CA HIS A 95 10.02 -8.65 3.69
C HIS A 95 9.58 -8.11 5.05
N TRP A 96 8.71 -8.78 5.79
CA TRP A 96 8.19 -8.24 7.05
C TRP A 96 9.28 -8.03 8.11
N VAL A 97 10.17 -9.01 8.31
CA VAL A 97 11.17 -8.98 9.39
C VAL A 97 12.33 -8.04 9.07
N THR A 98 12.84 -8.05 7.84
CA THR A 98 14.03 -7.25 7.50
C THR A 98 13.70 -5.80 7.21
N SER A 99 12.48 -5.53 6.70
CA SER A 99 12.14 -4.24 6.13
C SER A 99 11.46 -3.30 7.11
N PHE A 100 10.78 -3.84 8.14
CA PHE A 100 9.96 -3.03 9.04
C PHE A 100 10.34 -3.24 10.50
N ALA A 101 10.96 -2.24 11.11
CA ALA A 101 11.25 -2.26 12.54
C ALA A 101 9.98 -2.41 13.39
N ALA A 102 8.84 -1.91 12.92
CA ALA A 102 7.52 -2.06 13.55
C ALA A 102 7.07 -3.54 13.64
N PHE A 103 7.62 -4.43 12.82
CA PHE A 103 7.26 -5.85 12.78
C PHE A 103 8.04 -6.69 13.81
N LYS A 104 9.05 -6.11 14.49
CA LYS A 104 9.87 -6.82 15.49
C LYS A 104 9.06 -7.64 16.51
N PRO A 105 7.89 -7.18 17.04
CA PRO A 105 7.11 -7.97 18.00
C PRO A 105 6.56 -9.30 17.43
N TYR A 106 6.33 -9.37 16.11
CA TYR A 106 5.66 -10.51 15.46
C TYR A 106 6.63 -11.47 14.76
N ARG A 107 7.92 -11.10 14.64
CA ARG A 107 8.93 -11.79 13.82
C ARG A 107 9.08 -13.29 14.07
N ASN A 108 8.79 -13.76 15.29
CA ASN A 108 8.96 -15.15 15.72
C ASN A 108 7.64 -15.92 15.81
N THR A 109 6.51 -15.25 15.62
CA THR A 109 5.18 -15.83 15.88
C THR A 109 4.23 -15.73 14.69
N PHE A 110 4.45 -14.80 13.76
CA PHE A 110 3.48 -14.49 12.70
C PHE A 110 3.11 -15.66 11.76
N ASP A 111 3.99 -16.66 11.66
CA ASP A 111 3.82 -17.85 10.83
C ASP A 111 3.42 -19.11 11.62
N LEU A 112 3.19 -18.99 12.93
CA LEU A 112 2.67 -20.07 13.75
C LEU A 112 1.16 -20.25 13.51
N GLY A 113 0.67 -21.49 13.56
CA GLY A 113 -0.71 -21.83 13.20
C GLY A 113 -1.79 -21.26 14.14
N ASP A 114 -1.43 -20.93 15.37
CA ASP A 114 -2.29 -20.32 16.40
C ASP A 114 -2.17 -18.79 16.46
N PHE A 115 -1.29 -18.19 15.64
CA PHE A 115 -1.11 -16.75 15.64
C PHE A 115 -2.30 -16.04 15.00
N ALA A 116 -2.90 -15.13 15.75
CA ALA A 116 -3.92 -14.22 15.28
C ALA A 116 -3.45 -12.77 15.47
N TYR A 117 -3.49 -12.00 14.39
CA TYR A 117 -3.30 -10.55 14.43
C TYR A 117 -4.59 -9.87 14.01
N THR A 118 -5.03 -8.90 14.79
CA THR A 118 -6.19 -8.06 14.50
C THR A 118 -5.74 -6.61 14.53
N MET A 119 -6.00 -5.89 13.44
CA MET A 119 -5.67 -4.48 13.34
C MET A 119 -6.66 -3.64 14.15
N ASN A 120 -6.16 -2.64 14.87
CA ASN A 120 -6.99 -1.66 15.56
C ASN A 120 -6.79 -0.27 14.96
N LEU A 121 -7.87 0.52 14.88
CA LEU A 121 -7.81 1.92 14.40
C LEU A 121 -6.90 2.81 15.27
N SER A 122 -6.66 2.42 16.52
CA SER A 122 -5.74 3.10 17.44
C SER A 122 -4.27 2.70 17.28
N ASP A 123 -3.97 1.68 16.47
CA ASP A 123 -2.60 1.20 16.30
C ASP A 123 -1.73 2.30 15.67
N LYS A 124 -0.49 2.39 16.15
CA LYS A 124 0.49 3.33 15.59
C LYS A 124 0.88 2.92 14.16
N PHE A 125 1.00 1.63 13.91
CA PHE A 125 1.46 1.08 12.63
C PHE A 125 0.36 0.26 11.99
N ILE A 126 0.08 0.53 10.72
CA ILE A 126 -0.89 -0.22 9.93
C ILE A 126 -0.14 -0.94 8.81
N PHE A 127 -0.19 -2.26 8.84
CA PHE A 127 0.45 -3.12 7.84
C PHE A 127 -0.53 -3.42 6.71
N MET A 128 -0.05 -3.35 5.48
CA MET A 128 -0.86 -3.47 4.27
C MET A 128 -0.11 -4.20 3.17
N ARG A 129 -0.85 -4.70 2.18
CA ARG A 129 -0.31 -5.06 0.87
C ARG A 129 -1.00 -4.26 -0.22
N TRP A 130 -0.25 -3.64 -1.12
CA TRP A 130 -0.82 -2.89 -2.26
C TRP A 130 -0.59 -3.66 -3.54
N LYS A 131 -1.66 -3.94 -4.29
CA LYS A 131 -1.57 -4.63 -5.58
C LYS A 131 -2.03 -3.70 -6.70
N GLU A 132 -1.09 -3.29 -7.54
CA GLU A 132 -1.40 -2.61 -8.79
C GLU A 132 -2.16 -3.56 -9.73
N ARG A 133 -3.19 -3.04 -10.40
CA ARG A 133 -4.10 -3.82 -11.25
C ARG A 133 -3.99 -3.45 -12.72
N PHE A 134 -4.06 -2.17 -13.04
CA PHE A 134 -4.05 -1.69 -14.42
C PHE A 134 -3.57 -0.24 -14.52
N VAL A 135 -3.11 0.14 -15.71
CA VAL A 135 -2.67 1.50 -16.03
C VAL A 135 -3.86 2.42 -16.22
N VAL A 136 -3.74 3.67 -15.77
CA VAL A 136 -4.73 4.74 -15.96
C VAL A 136 -4.12 5.83 -16.85
N PRO A 137 -4.86 6.36 -17.85
CA PRO A 137 -6.26 6.07 -18.18
C PRO A 137 -6.45 4.83 -19.06
N ASN A 138 -5.38 4.27 -19.65
CA ASN A 138 -5.50 3.16 -20.58
C ASN A 138 -5.36 1.80 -19.91
N TYR A 139 -6.46 1.27 -19.38
CA TYR A 139 -6.51 -0.03 -18.68
C TYR A 139 -6.16 -1.24 -19.57
N LYS A 140 -6.15 -1.08 -20.90
CA LYS A 140 -5.77 -2.14 -21.85
C LYS A 140 -4.25 -2.23 -22.05
N LEU A 141 -3.49 -1.24 -21.58
CA LEU A 141 -2.04 -1.27 -21.67
C LEU A 141 -1.49 -2.24 -20.62
N SER A 142 -1.17 -3.46 -21.03
CA SER A 142 -0.66 -4.52 -20.15
C SER A 142 0.85 -4.74 -20.22
N ARG A 143 1.51 -4.21 -21.25
CA ARG A 143 2.96 -4.34 -21.46
C ARG A 143 3.58 -2.97 -21.59
N ILE A 144 4.57 -2.69 -20.77
CA ILE A 144 5.35 -1.45 -20.79
C ILE A 144 6.81 -1.84 -20.96
N SER A 145 7.47 -1.28 -21.97
CA SER A 145 8.89 -1.54 -22.18
C SER A 145 9.69 -1.03 -20.99
N GLY A 146 10.42 -1.94 -20.32
CA GLY A 146 11.25 -1.58 -19.16
C GLY A 146 10.51 -1.36 -17.84
N ALA A 147 9.22 -1.70 -17.74
CA ALA A 147 8.46 -1.64 -16.48
C ALA A 147 7.45 -2.79 -16.36
N SER A 148 7.20 -3.24 -15.13
CA SER A 148 6.13 -4.18 -14.79
C SER A 148 5.48 -3.76 -13.47
N TYR A 149 4.18 -4.06 -13.34
CA TYR A 149 3.37 -3.88 -12.13
C TYR A 149 2.72 -5.21 -11.70
N ASP A 150 3.30 -6.34 -12.13
CA ASP A 150 2.77 -7.69 -11.87
C ASP A 150 2.92 -8.09 -10.39
N GLY A 151 3.90 -7.52 -9.70
CA GLY A 151 4.15 -7.71 -8.27
C GLY A 151 3.19 -6.96 -7.36
N PHE A 152 3.56 -6.84 -6.09
CA PHE A 152 2.84 -6.09 -5.08
C PHE A 152 3.80 -5.46 -4.08
N TYR A 153 3.30 -4.55 -3.24
CA TYR A 153 4.09 -3.91 -2.19
C TYR A 153 3.71 -4.47 -0.83
N TYR A 154 4.70 -4.84 -0.03
CA TYR A 154 4.57 -4.89 1.42
C TYR A 154 4.64 -3.47 1.95
N VAL A 155 3.69 -3.04 2.80
CA VAL A 155 3.58 -1.64 3.22
C VAL A 155 3.33 -1.53 4.72
N CYS A 156 3.97 -0.53 5.35
CA CYS A 156 3.72 -0.10 6.71
C CYS A 156 3.48 1.41 6.73
N TYR A 157 2.32 1.82 7.22
CA TYR A 157 1.99 3.21 7.49
C TYR A 157 2.27 3.53 8.98
N ASP A 158 3.08 4.55 9.25
CA ASP A 158 3.27 5.11 10.59
C ASP A 158 2.31 6.30 10.76
N ARG A 159 1.27 6.08 11.57
CA ARG A 159 0.24 7.08 11.86
C ARG A 159 0.80 8.33 12.54
N ALA A 160 1.79 8.18 13.41
CA ALA A 160 2.34 9.31 14.16
C ALA A 160 3.22 10.21 13.28
N ALA A 161 3.93 9.61 12.33
CA ALA A 161 4.80 10.33 11.40
C ALA A 161 4.09 10.75 10.10
N ALA A 162 2.87 10.25 9.86
CA ALA A 162 2.15 10.42 8.59
C ALA A 162 3.00 9.96 7.39
N SER A 163 3.70 8.84 7.53
CA SER A 163 4.64 8.34 6.53
C SER A 163 4.39 6.89 6.19
N ILE A 164 4.75 6.52 4.97
CA ILE A 164 4.58 5.19 4.40
C ILE A 164 5.96 4.68 3.99
N ILE A 165 6.29 3.49 4.47
CA ILE A 165 7.41 2.71 3.98
C ILE A 165 6.84 1.48 3.30
N GLY A 166 7.36 1.14 2.13
CA GLY A 166 6.99 -0.08 1.44
C GLY A 166 8.14 -0.71 0.69
N TYR A 167 7.96 -1.96 0.28
CA TYR A 167 8.94 -2.73 -0.46
C TYR A 167 8.23 -3.52 -1.54
N TYR A 168 8.63 -3.30 -2.79
CA TYR A 168 8.08 -4.03 -3.93
C TYR A 168 8.62 -5.45 -3.96
N TYR A 169 7.73 -6.40 -4.24
CA TYR A 169 8.05 -7.78 -4.48
C TYR A 169 7.43 -8.27 -5.79
N HIS A 170 8.28 -8.90 -6.59
CA HIS A 170 7.91 -9.77 -7.71
C HIS A 170 9.01 -10.81 -7.83
N LYS A 171 8.66 -12.07 -8.12
CA LYS A 171 9.62 -13.20 -8.15
C LYS A 171 10.80 -12.99 -9.11
N ASP A 172 10.57 -12.27 -10.21
CA ASP A 172 11.56 -12.04 -11.28
C ASP A 172 12.19 -10.64 -11.21
N SER A 173 11.92 -9.86 -10.17
CA SER A 173 12.45 -8.50 -10.03
C SER A 173 13.65 -8.43 -9.09
N ASP A 174 14.50 -7.42 -9.32
CA ASP A 174 15.58 -7.07 -8.40
C ASP A 174 15.03 -6.92 -6.97
N HIS A 175 15.72 -7.51 -6.01
CA HIS A 175 15.31 -7.47 -4.62
C HIS A 175 15.37 -6.04 -4.05
N TYR A 176 14.45 -5.75 -3.12
CA TYR A 176 14.47 -4.57 -2.23
C TYR A 176 14.29 -3.20 -2.89
N GLN A 177 13.34 -3.07 -3.83
CA GLN A 177 12.92 -1.73 -4.25
C GLN A 177 12.09 -1.07 -3.13
N CYS A 178 12.69 -0.10 -2.45
CA CYS A 178 12.14 0.57 -1.29
C CYS A 178 11.33 1.81 -1.70
N LEU A 179 10.10 1.87 -1.23
CA LEU A 179 9.18 2.98 -1.33
C LEU A 179 9.18 3.77 -0.01
N ARG A 180 9.39 5.08 -0.07
CA ARG A 180 9.31 5.99 1.08
C ARG A 180 8.48 7.20 0.70
N LEU A 181 7.37 7.43 1.39
CA LEU A 181 6.44 8.51 1.11
C LEU A 181 6.04 9.22 2.39
N ASP A 182 5.85 10.52 2.30
CA ASP A 182 5.35 11.36 3.39
C ASP A 182 4.04 12.01 2.96
N HIS A 183 3.13 12.21 3.93
CA HIS A 183 1.85 12.87 3.67
C HIS A 183 2.06 14.31 3.18
N VAL A 184 1.40 14.63 2.07
CA VAL A 184 1.37 15.98 1.52
C VAL A 184 0.17 16.70 2.14
N LYS A 185 0.45 17.65 3.05
CA LYS A 185 -0.59 18.48 3.65
C LYS A 185 -1.36 19.21 2.56
N GLN A 186 -2.66 18.95 2.48
CA GLN A 186 -3.55 19.65 1.58
C GLN A 186 -3.96 21.00 2.19
N SER A 187 -3.91 22.06 1.39
CA SER A 187 -4.42 23.40 1.77
C SER A 187 -5.89 23.61 1.41
N SER A 188 -6.53 22.63 0.77
CA SER A 188 -7.95 22.66 0.37
C SER A 188 -8.49 21.24 0.21
N PHE A 189 -9.77 21.03 0.53
CA PHE A 189 -10.46 19.75 0.31
C PHE A 189 -11.04 19.70 -1.11
N PRO A 190 -10.93 18.57 -1.82
CA PRO A 190 -11.61 18.41 -3.10
C PRO A 190 -13.12 18.41 -2.87
N HIS A 191 -13.81 19.35 -3.51
CA HIS A 191 -15.27 19.35 -3.62
C HIS A 191 -15.67 18.18 -4.52
N PHE A 192 -16.53 17.29 -4.02
CA PHE A 192 -17.17 16.28 -4.85
C PHE A 192 -18.67 16.47 -4.76
N GLU A 193 -19.31 16.57 -5.93
CA GLU A 193 -20.74 16.55 -6.11
C GLU A 193 -21.07 15.23 -6.81
N ILE A 194 -21.99 14.46 -6.24
CA ILE A 194 -22.54 13.28 -6.91
C ILE A 194 -23.84 13.76 -7.56
N ALA A 195 -23.84 13.87 -8.88
CA ALA A 195 -25.03 14.17 -9.69
C ALA A 195 -25.88 12.93 -9.93
#